data_AF-A0A6B3I5V6-F1
#
_entry.id   AF-A0A6B3I5V6-F1
#
_cell.length_a   1.000
_cell.length_b   1.000
_cell.length_c   1.000
_cell.angle_alpha   90.00
_cell.angle_beta   90.00
_cell.angle_gamma   90.00
#
_symmetry.space_group_name_H-M   'P 1'
#
loop_
_entity.id
_entity.type
_entity.pdbx_description
1 polymer ?
#
loop_
_entity_poly.entity_id
_entity_poly.type
_entity_poly.pdbx_seq_one_letter_code
_entity_poly.pdbx_strand_id
1 'polypeptide(L)'
;PSGDVRIGGFGGADGLAEWVREHHVDALVDATHPFAATMSRNAALAAAQAHVPLLALRRPGWAAQDGDRWHSVASLAEAAELLPALGERVFLTTGRMGLAAFAGEGLDALWFLVRSVDAPEPPCPRKTEVLLERGPFSLEGERELIRRHRIDVLVT
;
A
#
# COMPACT_ATOMS: atom_id res chain seq x y z
N PRO A 1 -5.51 -14.75 -13.68
CA PRO A 1 -6.96 -15.06 -13.66
C PRO A 1 -7.41 -15.43 -15.07
N SER A 2 -8.39 -16.32 -15.21
CA SER A 2 -9.04 -16.53 -16.52
C SER A 2 -9.69 -15.23 -16.97
N GLY A 3 -9.50 -14.85 -18.23
CA GLY A 3 -9.99 -13.60 -18.81
C GLY A 3 -8.86 -12.73 -19.37
N ASP A 4 -9.26 -11.71 -20.13
CA ASP A 4 -8.33 -10.77 -20.75
C ASP A 4 -7.76 -9.80 -19.72
N VAL A 5 -6.49 -9.42 -19.92
CA VAL A 5 -5.77 -8.51 -19.02
C VAL A 5 -5.44 -7.22 -19.76
N ARG A 6 -5.88 -6.10 -19.20
CA ARG A 6 -5.48 -4.75 -19.61
C ARG A 6 -4.52 -4.16 -18.58
N ILE A 7 -3.42 -3.59 -19.05
CA ILE A 7 -2.45 -2.86 -18.21
C ILE A 7 -2.43 -1.41 -18.67
N GLY A 8 -2.60 -0.49 -17.71
CA GLY A 8 -2.64 0.95 -17.96
C GLY A 8 -3.89 1.61 -17.37
N GLY A 9 -3.86 2.94 -17.26
CA GLY A 9 -5.00 3.71 -16.78
C GLY A 9 -6.16 3.76 -17.77
N PHE A 10 -7.32 4.20 -17.28
CA PHE A 10 -8.52 4.44 -18.08
C PHE A 10 -8.72 5.93 -18.43
N GLY A 11 -7.84 6.83 -17.99
CA GLY A 11 -8.03 8.27 -18.21
C GLY A 11 -9.06 8.92 -17.28
N GLY A 12 -9.25 8.38 -16.08
CA GLY A 12 -10.23 8.88 -15.10
C GLY A 12 -11.55 8.12 -15.13
N ALA A 13 -12.59 8.72 -14.55
CA ALA A 13 -13.94 8.13 -14.53
C ALA A 13 -14.56 8.07 -15.93
N ASP A 14 -14.44 9.15 -16.71
CA ASP A 14 -15.10 9.26 -18.02
C ASP A 14 -14.54 8.25 -19.03
N GLY A 15 -13.20 8.11 -19.09
CA GLY A 15 -12.57 7.13 -19.96
C GLY A 15 -12.80 5.68 -19.51
N LEU A 16 -13.02 5.43 -18.20
CA LEU A 16 -13.49 4.13 -17.73
C LEU A 16 -14.94 3.87 -18.18
N ALA A 17 -15.82 4.87 -18.13
CA ALA A 17 -17.21 4.74 -18.56
C ALA A 17 -17.34 4.53 -20.07
N GLU A 18 -16.49 5.17 -20.87
CA GLU A 18 -16.36 4.91 -22.30
C GLU A 18 -15.93 3.47 -22.55
N TRP A 19 -14.85 3.03 -21.90
CA TRP A 19 -14.34 1.67 -22.04
C TRP A 19 -15.40 0.61 -21.67
N VAL A 20 -16.12 0.81 -20.57
CA VAL A 20 -17.23 -0.06 -20.12
C VAL A 20 -18.32 -0.18 -21.19
N ARG A 21 -18.70 0.93 -21.83
CA ARG A 21 -19.73 0.93 -22.89
C ARG A 21 -19.24 0.24 -24.16
N GLU A 22 -18.02 0.56 -24.61
CA GLU A 22 -17.41 -0.03 -25.80
C GLU A 22 -17.24 -1.54 -25.69
N HIS A 23 -16.93 -2.03 -24.49
CA HIS A 23 -16.66 -3.44 -24.24
C HIS A 23 -17.89 -4.19 -23.72
N HIS A 24 -19.05 -3.55 -23.69
CA HIS A 24 -20.32 -4.12 -23.25
C HIS A 24 -20.21 -4.83 -21.89
N VAL A 25 -19.55 -4.18 -20.93
CA VAL A 25 -19.35 -4.75 -19.59
C VAL A 25 -20.67 -4.75 -18.82
N ASP A 26 -21.13 -5.92 -18.37
CA ASP A 26 -22.39 -6.06 -17.65
C ASP A 26 -22.31 -5.60 -16.18
N ALA A 27 -21.13 -5.66 -15.56
CA ALA A 27 -20.93 -5.32 -14.15
C ALA A 27 -19.46 -4.96 -13.86
N LEU A 28 -19.25 -4.07 -12.89
CA LEU A 28 -17.93 -3.71 -12.38
C LEU A 28 -17.70 -4.30 -10.99
N VAL A 29 -16.55 -4.94 -10.80
CA VAL A 29 -16.09 -5.40 -9.48
C VAL A 29 -14.82 -4.63 -9.11
N ASP A 30 -14.94 -3.73 -8.14
CA ASP A 30 -13.80 -3.01 -7.57
C ASP A 30 -13.14 -3.86 -6.47
N ALA A 31 -12.10 -4.59 -6.88
CA ALA A 31 -11.22 -5.36 -6.01
C ALA A 31 -9.84 -4.69 -5.85
N THR A 32 -9.76 -3.36 -5.96
CA THR A 32 -8.51 -2.61 -5.81
C THR A 32 -7.98 -2.64 -4.36
N HIS A 33 -6.77 -2.16 -4.13
CA HIS A 33 -6.25 -1.98 -2.77
C HIS A 33 -7.13 -1.00 -1.97
N PRO A 34 -7.36 -1.18 -0.65
CA PRO A 34 -8.13 -0.21 0.16
C PRO A 34 -7.61 1.23 0.11
N PHE A 35 -6.29 1.42 -0.03
CA PHE A 35 -5.68 2.75 -0.22
C PHE A 35 -5.78 3.30 -1.65
N ALA A 36 -6.33 2.57 -2.63
CA ALA A 36 -6.51 3.04 -4.00
C ALA A 36 -7.75 3.93 -4.18
N ALA A 37 -8.00 4.85 -3.25
CA ALA A 37 -9.24 5.62 -3.14
C ALA A 37 -9.64 6.36 -4.42
N THR A 38 -8.66 6.90 -5.16
CA THR A 38 -8.90 7.56 -6.46
C THR A 38 -9.50 6.60 -7.48
N MET A 39 -8.97 5.38 -7.58
CA MET A 39 -9.49 4.40 -8.53
C MET A 39 -10.88 3.90 -8.11
N SER A 40 -11.11 3.67 -6.82
CA SER A 40 -12.44 3.30 -6.29
C SER A 40 -13.49 4.37 -6.61
N ARG A 41 -13.13 5.65 -6.43
CA ARG A 41 -14.01 6.77 -6.79
C ARG A 41 -14.29 6.80 -8.29
N ASN A 42 -13.27 6.61 -9.12
CA ASN A 42 -13.45 6.59 -10.58
C ASN A 42 -14.35 5.42 -11.01
N ALA A 43 -14.20 4.24 -10.40
CA ALA A 43 -15.05 3.08 -10.66
C ALA A 43 -16.52 3.36 -10.30
N ALA A 44 -16.78 4.01 -9.17
CA ALA A 44 -18.13 4.41 -8.77
C ALA A 44 -18.78 5.40 -9.74
N LEU A 45 -18.04 6.43 -10.14
CA LEU A 45 -18.52 7.41 -11.12
C LEU A 45 -18.76 6.77 -12.49
N ALA A 46 -17.83 5.94 -12.97
CA ALA A 46 -17.95 5.29 -14.26
C ALA A 46 -19.12 4.30 -14.32
N ALA A 47 -19.33 3.51 -13.26
CA ALA A 47 -20.45 2.60 -13.15
C ALA A 47 -21.80 3.34 -13.25
N ALA A 48 -21.91 4.47 -12.54
CA ALA A 48 -23.09 5.31 -12.59
C ALA A 48 -23.32 5.92 -13.98
N GLN A 49 -22.28 6.44 -14.63
CA GLN A 49 -22.37 7.01 -15.98
C GLN A 49 -22.76 5.95 -17.03
N ALA A 50 -22.17 4.76 -16.95
CA ALA A 50 -22.42 3.66 -17.88
C ALA A 50 -23.69 2.84 -17.54
N HIS A 51 -24.36 3.14 -16.43
CA HIS A 51 -25.56 2.44 -15.95
C HIS A 51 -25.34 0.95 -15.71
N VAL A 52 -24.18 0.58 -15.14
CA VAL A 52 -23.84 -0.79 -14.77
C VAL A 52 -23.73 -0.95 -13.26
N PRO A 53 -24.10 -2.10 -12.68
CA PRO A 53 -23.91 -2.36 -11.26
C PRO A 53 -22.42 -2.37 -10.87
N LEU A 54 -22.13 -1.88 -9.66
CA LEU A 54 -20.81 -1.91 -9.05
C LEU A 54 -20.84 -2.71 -7.75
N LEU A 55 -19.88 -3.63 -7.60
CA LEU A 55 -19.57 -4.28 -6.33
C LEU A 55 -18.16 -3.89 -5.87
N ALA A 56 -18.05 -3.24 -4.72
CA ALA A 56 -16.75 -3.01 -4.07
C ALA A 56 -16.43 -4.17 -3.12
N LEU A 57 -15.42 -4.96 -3.44
CA LEU A 57 -14.99 -6.11 -2.64
C LEU A 57 -13.89 -5.68 -1.66
N ARG A 58 -14.24 -5.53 -0.39
CA ARG A 58 -13.32 -5.09 0.67
C ARG A 58 -13.31 -6.09 1.82
N ARG A 59 -12.12 -6.38 2.35
CA ARG A 59 -11.97 -7.09 3.62
C ARG A 59 -12.02 -6.07 4.76
N PRO A 60 -12.54 -6.44 5.94
CA PRO A 60 -12.39 -5.62 7.14
C PRO A 60 -10.92 -5.30 7.40
N GLY A 61 -10.66 -4.13 8.00
CA GLY A 61 -9.34 -3.81 8.52
C GLY A 61 -8.94 -4.78 9.63
N TRP A 62 -7.64 -4.91 9.87
CA TRP A 62 -7.17 -5.70 11.00
C TRP A 62 -7.58 -5.05 12.33
N ALA A 63 -7.90 -5.90 13.31
CA ALA A 63 -8.14 -5.49 14.69
C ALA A 63 -7.02 -6.06 15.56
N ALA A 64 -6.49 -5.24 16.46
CA ALA A 64 -5.47 -5.67 17.40
C ALA A 64 -5.98 -6.81 18.27
N GLN A 65 -5.14 -7.81 18.50
CA GLN A 65 -5.41 -8.95 19.37
C GLN A 65 -4.60 -8.85 20.67
N ASP A 66 -4.90 -9.72 21.63
CA ASP A 66 -4.16 -9.79 22.89
C ASP A 66 -2.66 -10.00 22.63
N GLY A 67 -1.84 -9.08 23.17
CA GLY A 67 -0.39 -9.09 23.00
C GLY A 67 0.13 -8.22 21.86
N ASP A 68 -0.74 -7.72 20.97
CA ASP A 68 -0.36 -6.74 19.97
C ASP A 68 -0.04 -5.38 20.62
N ARG A 69 1.04 -4.75 20.14
CA ARG A 69 1.42 -3.39 20.54
C ARG A 69 1.34 -2.47 19.33
N TRP A 70 0.15 -1.95 19.06
CA TRP A 70 -0.09 -1.07 17.92
C TRP A 70 -0.04 0.40 18.36
N HIS A 71 0.57 1.23 17.52
CA HIS A 71 0.55 2.69 17.65
C HIS A 71 -0.23 3.24 16.45
N SER A 72 -1.47 3.65 16.68
CA SER A 72 -2.32 4.21 15.62
C SER A 72 -1.92 5.65 15.32
N VAL A 73 -1.77 5.95 14.03
CA VAL A 73 -1.44 7.29 13.50
C VAL A 73 -2.34 7.59 12.31
N ALA A 74 -2.58 8.88 12.04
CA ALA A 74 -3.43 9.31 10.94
C ALA A 74 -2.67 9.52 9.62
N SER A 75 -1.33 9.53 9.65
CA SER A 75 -0.50 9.78 8.46
C SER A 75 0.89 9.16 8.55
N LEU A 76 1.58 9.08 7.40
CA LEU A 76 2.99 8.67 7.35
C LEU A 76 3.92 9.67 8.05
N ALA A 77 3.56 10.96 8.09
CA ALA A 77 4.33 11.97 8.80
C ALA A 77 4.25 11.75 10.32
N GLU A 78 3.05 11.48 10.85
CA GLU A 78 2.89 11.10 12.26
C GLU A 78 3.58 9.78 12.58
N ALA A 79 3.55 8.80 11.67
CA ALA A 79 4.31 7.55 11.83
C ALA A 79 5.81 7.85 12.00
N ALA A 80 6.36 8.68 11.11
CA ALA A 80 7.76 9.09 11.11
C ALA A 80 8.17 9.79 12.42
N GLU A 81 7.33 10.68 12.95
CA GLU A 81 7.58 11.39 14.22
C GLU A 81 7.66 10.46 15.44
N LEU A 82 6.91 9.35 15.44
CA LEU A 82 6.92 8.39 16.55
C LEU A 82 8.14 7.46 16.55
N LEU A 83 8.74 7.19 15.39
CA LEU A 83 9.78 6.15 15.24
C LEU A 83 10.94 6.26 16.24
N PRO A 84 11.53 7.45 16.51
CA PRO A 84 12.67 7.56 17.42
C PRO A 84 12.37 7.09 18.86
N ALA A 85 11.10 7.11 19.27
CA ALA A 85 10.68 6.65 20.60
C ALA A 85 10.38 5.13 20.64
N LEU A 86 10.29 4.47 19.49
CA LEU A 86 9.82 3.08 19.38
C LEU A 86 10.95 2.09 19.07
N GLY A 87 12.01 2.51 18.39
CA GLY A 87 13.15 1.64 18.09
C GLY A 87 14.11 2.24 17.08
N GLU A 88 15.17 1.48 16.76
CA GLU A 88 16.24 1.95 15.86
C GLU A 88 16.13 1.31 14.47
N ARG A 89 15.49 0.14 14.35
CA ARG A 89 15.43 -0.67 13.13
C ARG A 89 13.99 -0.82 12.66
N VAL A 90 13.67 -0.08 11.61
CA VAL A 90 12.30 0.11 11.13
C VAL A 90 12.07 -0.69 9.84
N PHE A 91 10.96 -1.41 9.77
CA PHE A 91 10.52 -2.08 8.55
C PHE A 91 9.33 -1.33 7.93
N LEU A 92 9.56 -0.70 6.78
CA LEU A 92 8.52 -0.04 6.00
C LEU A 92 7.90 -1.03 5.02
N THR A 93 6.63 -1.36 5.25
CA THR A 93 5.83 -2.24 4.37
C THR A 93 4.81 -1.47 3.52
N THR A 94 4.88 -0.14 3.54
CA THR A 94 3.99 0.77 2.82
C THR A 94 4.30 0.90 1.32
N GLY A 95 5.32 0.17 0.82
CA GLY A 95 5.77 0.22 -0.57
C GLY A 95 6.57 1.50 -0.89
N ARG A 96 6.74 1.78 -2.20
CA ARG A 96 7.51 2.95 -2.67
C ARG A 96 6.84 4.31 -2.39
N MET A 97 5.52 4.34 -2.24
CA MET A 97 4.80 5.60 -2.08
C MET A 97 4.95 6.11 -0.64
N GLY A 98 5.29 7.39 -0.51
CA GLY A 98 5.38 8.07 0.79
C GLY A 98 6.70 7.87 1.54
N LEU A 99 7.71 7.24 0.92
CA LEU A 99 9.04 7.04 1.53
C LEU A 99 9.72 8.38 1.91
N ALA A 100 9.40 9.45 1.20
CA ALA A 100 9.86 10.81 1.48
C ALA A 100 9.54 11.28 2.91
N ALA A 101 8.43 10.81 3.52
CA ALA A 101 8.08 11.15 4.90
C ALA A 101 9.13 10.67 5.92
N PHE A 102 9.92 9.66 5.56
CA PHE A 102 10.92 9.05 6.42
C PHE A 102 12.36 9.54 6.11
N ALA A 103 12.51 10.52 5.21
CA ALA A 103 13.80 11.03 4.76
C ALA A 103 14.25 12.32 5.48
N GLY A 104 13.57 12.73 6.55
CA GLY A 104 13.88 13.95 7.31
C GLY A 104 15.06 13.79 8.28
N GLU A 105 15.73 14.90 8.61
CA GLU A 105 16.95 14.95 9.45
C GLU A 105 16.78 14.31 10.83
N GLY A 106 15.57 14.33 11.40
CA GLY A 106 15.26 13.70 12.69
C GLY A 106 15.36 12.16 12.70
N LEU A 107 15.54 11.53 11.54
CA LEU A 107 15.51 10.06 11.38
C LEU A 107 16.85 9.48 10.93
N ASP A 108 17.91 10.29 10.81
CA ASP A 108 19.23 9.85 10.32
C ASP A 108 19.92 8.79 11.21
N ALA A 109 19.52 8.72 12.48
CA ALA A 109 19.99 7.69 13.39
C ALA A 109 19.41 6.31 13.04
N LEU A 110 18.16 6.27 12.58
CA LEU A 110 17.39 5.05 12.34
C LEU A 110 17.88 4.31 11.09
N TRP A 111 17.72 2.99 11.10
CA TRP A 111 17.99 2.12 9.98
C TRP A 111 16.67 1.55 9.44
N PHE A 112 16.51 1.58 8.12
CA PHE A 112 15.27 1.22 7.44
C PHE A 112 15.45 0.02 6.54
N LEU A 113 14.62 -1.01 6.73
CA LEU A 113 14.31 -2.00 5.70
C LEU A 113 13.08 -1.51 4.94
N VAL A 114 13.18 -1.38 3.62
CA VAL A 114 12.08 -0.94 2.76
C VAL A 114 11.70 -2.09 1.83
N ARG A 115 10.51 -2.65 2.01
CA ARG A 115 9.98 -3.62 1.03
C ARG A 115 9.16 -2.91 -0.02
N SER A 116 9.51 -3.13 -1.28
CA SER A 116 8.81 -2.56 -2.43
C SER A 116 8.82 -3.52 -3.62
N VAL A 117 7.84 -3.37 -4.52
CA VAL A 117 7.80 -4.13 -5.78
C VAL A 117 8.81 -3.55 -6.79
N ASP A 118 8.84 -2.22 -6.88
CA ASP A 118 9.78 -1.48 -7.72
C ASP A 118 10.72 -0.67 -6.83
N ALA A 119 11.94 -0.42 -7.28
CA ALA A 119 12.90 0.39 -6.52
C ALA A 119 12.32 1.78 -6.22
N PRO A 120 12.39 2.27 -4.97
CA PRO A 120 11.93 3.60 -4.64
C PRO A 120 12.87 4.65 -5.23
N GLU A 121 12.29 5.77 -5.67
CA GLU A 121 13.04 6.95 -6.08
C GLU A 121 13.29 7.86 -4.87
N PRO A 122 14.41 8.62 -4.85
CA PRO A 122 14.66 9.61 -3.82
C PRO A 122 13.54 10.65 -3.69
N PRO A 123 13.33 11.25 -2.50
CA PRO A 123 14.14 11.11 -1.30
C PRO A 123 13.84 9.82 -0.50
N CYS A 124 14.90 9.19 0.00
CA CYS A 124 14.85 7.98 0.84
C CYS A 124 15.56 8.25 2.18
N PRO A 125 15.23 7.52 3.26
CA PRO A 125 15.99 7.58 4.49
C PRO A 125 17.47 7.27 4.25
N ARG A 126 18.34 7.96 4.99
CA ARG A 126 19.79 7.90 4.78
C ARG A 126 20.38 6.50 4.93
N LYS A 127 19.88 5.71 5.88
CA LYS A 127 20.32 4.32 6.15
C LYS A 127 19.22 3.35 5.70
N THR A 128 19.16 3.07 4.42
CA THR A 128 18.13 2.21 3.82
C THR A 128 18.72 0.96 3.20
N GLU A 129 18.10 -0.18 3.47
CA GLU A 129 18.22 -1.41 2.69
C GLU A 129 16.88 -1.68 1.98
N VAL A 130 16.93 -1.94 0.67
CA VAL A 130 15.72 -2.17 -0.14
C VAL A 130 15.57 -3.67 -0.41
N LEU A 131 14.42 -4.21 -0.04
CA LEU A 131 13.96 -5.55 -0.38
C LEU A 131 12.96 -5.47 -1.54
N LEU A 132 13.40 -5.90 -2.73
CA LEU A 132 12.54 -5.98 -3.91
C LEU A 132 11.77 -7.30 -3.90
N GLU A 133 10.50 -7.25 -3.49
CA GLU A 133 9.69 -8.45 -3.35
C GLU A 133 8.21 -8.15 -3.60
N ARG A 134 7.51 -9.13 -4.17
CA ARG A 134 6.07 -9.09 -4.39
C ARG A 134 5.42 -10.28 -3.69
N GLY A 135 4.38 -10.01 -2.91
CA GLY A 135 3.64 -11.04 -2.20
C GLY A 135 2.84 -11.98 -3.12
N PRO A 136 2.07 -12.91 -2.53
CA PRO A 136 1.74 -13.00 -1.11
C PRO A 136 2.93 -13.42 -0.23
N PHE A 137 2.98 -12.92 1.01
CA PHE A 137 4.03 -13.22 1.99
C PHE A 137 3.57 -14.30 2.98
N SER A 138 4.46 -15.24 3.32
CA SER A 138 4.16 -16.30 4.28
C SER A 138 4.50 -15.87 5.71
N LEU A 139 3.75 -16.37 6.70
CA LEU A 139 4.00 -16.05 8.11
C LEU A 139 5.42 -16.44 8.55
N GLU A 140 5.90 -17.61 8.13
CA GLU A 140 7.24 -18.07 8.45
C GLU A 140 8.32 -17.17 7.83
N GLY A 141 8.13 -16.78 6.56
CA GLY A 141 9.01 -15.86 5.85
C GLY A 141 9.09 -14.49 6.53
N GLU A 142 7.94 -13.92 6.91
CA GLU A 142 7.91 -12.64 7.63
C GLU A 142 8.61 -12.73 8.99
N ARG A 143 8.39 -13.82 9.75
CA ARG A 143 9.04 -14.01 11.06
C ARG A 143 10.55 -14.14 10.91
N GLU A 144 11.02 -14.87 9.90
CA GLU A 144 12.45 -14.99 9.62
C GLU A 144 13.06 -13.65 9.19
N LEU A 145 12.39 -12.92 8.30
CA LEU A 145 12.84 -11.59 7.84
C LEU A 145 12.96 -10.62 9.02
N ILE A 146 11.92 -10.52 9.85
CA ILE A 146 11.90 -9.66 11.04
C ILE A 146 13.05 -10.01 12.00
N ARG A 147 13.30 -11.30 12.25
CA ARG A 147 14.42 -11.75 13.11
C ARG A 147 15.78 -11.45 12.51
N ARG A 148 16.00 -11.81 11.25
CA ARG A 148 17.28 -11.62 10.54
C ARG A 148 17.71 -10.17 10.55
N HIS A 149 16.78 -9.26 10.24
CA HIS A 149 17.05 -7.83 10.23
C HIS A 149 16.92 -7.18 11.60
N ARG A 150 16.59 -7.94 12.67
CA ARG A 150 16.39 -7.42 14.04
C ARG A 150 15.47 -6.21 14.05
N ILE A 151 14.30 -6.33 13.43
CA ILE A 151 13.34 -5.23 13.31
C ILE A 151 12.71 -4.95 14.68
N ASP A 152 12.71 -3.68 15.07
CA ASP A 152 12.08 -3.19 16.30
C ASP A 152 10.64 -2.72 16.04
N VAL A 153 10.42 -2.07 14.89
CA VAL A 153 9.15 -1.40 14.55
C VAL A 153 8.75 -1.72 13.10
N LEU A 154 7.49 -2.08 12.88
CA LEU A 154 6.90 -2.27 11.55
C LEU A 154 5.88 -1.17 11.27
N VAL A 155 5.94 -0.57 10.08
CA VAL A 155 4.99 0.45 9.62
C VAL A 155 4.15 -0.13 8.48
N THR A 156 2.81 -0.09 8.63
CA THR A 156 1.81 -0.70 7.72
C THR A 156 0.54 0.13 7.60
#